data_AF-A0A2W5T5K0-F1
#
_entry.id   AF-A0A2W5T5K0-F1
#
_cell.length_a   1.000
_cell.length_b   1.000
_cell.length_c   1.000
_cell.angle_alpha   90.00
_cell.angle_beta   90.00
_cell.angle_gamma   90.00
#
_symmetry.space_group_name_H-M   'P 1'
#
loop_
_entity.id
_entity.type
_entity.pdbx_description
1 polymer ?
#
loop_
_entity_poly.entity_id
_entity_poly.type
_entity_poly.pdbx_seq_one_letter_code
_entity_poly.pdbx_strand_id
1 'polypeptide(L)'
;MWQAVLSKLQRTERPRLSWAEARGLGASPEDLIATGWFTYAGVDCEAPGCECGVEPNIEAGLRDGELAVSCVAEPACFRGRAWVAREEAEWIETTAGAVFRALGPANGLVPLDAAVPRPFVPVGLLRRRGLEVAVVWLCRRVAGAELLCRGLKSQLLASALVVLVADAPPVFTPDERIVALQLGEATGAQLGLVRALDGLDPGYRARASSREHPELDLDFVHIGFSTRPERHVVTINGHEFDGFKQSDVLFTQLLMLAASRKAGRRDGWRSKAALVADFAARPGETSLAKGTRALENLRVELSSANVPTLMNSTRSSRSSAALANCGWPFLPRT
;
A
#
# COMPACT_ATOMS: atom_id res chain seq x y z
N MET A 1 -10.86 1.92 -7.67
CA MET A 1 -11.92 1.41 -6.78
C MET A 1 -11.57 1.44 -5.28
N TRP A 2 -10.66 0.61 -4.77
CA TRP A 2 -10.44 0.45 -3.31
C TRP A 2 -10.17 1.74 -2.55
N GLN A 3 -9.42 2.67 -3.14
CA GLN A 3 -9.19 3.99 -2.55
C GLN A 3 -10.49 4.77 -2.29
N ALA A 4 -11.47 4.70 -3.19
CA ALA A 4 -12.78 5.35 -3.00
C ALA A 4 -13.54 4.69 -1.84
N VAL A 5 -13.52 3.36 -1.76
CA VAL A 5 -14.15 2.59 -0.67
C VAL A 5 -13.50 2.91 0.68
N LEU A 6 -12.16 2.95 0.74
CA LEU A 6 -11.41 3.31 1.94
C LEU A 6 -11.70 4.76 2.39
N SER A 7 -11.85 5.68 1.44
CA SER A 7 -12.27 7.06 1.72
C SER A 7 -13.67 7.12 2.34
N LYS A 8 -14.63 6.34 1.81
CA LYS A 8 -15.96 6.24 2.41
C LYS A 8 -15.95 5.57 3.78
N LEU A 9 -15.05 4.61 4.02
CA LEU A 9 -14.90 3.98 5.33
C LEU A 9 -14.59 5.01 6.42
N GLN A 10 -13.84 6.07 6.13
CA GLN A 10 -13.56 7.15 7.09
C GLN A 10 -14.83 7.75 7.73
N ARG A 11 -16.01 7.57 7.12
CA ARG A 11 -17.28 8.15 7.59
C ARG A 11 -18.30 7.09 8.07
N THR A 12 -18.22 5.87 7.53
CA THR A 12 -19.21 4.82 7.77
C THR A 12 -18.58 3.43 7.75
N GLU A 13 -19.06 2.51 8.59
CA GLU A 13 -18.68 1.10 8.53
C GLU A 13 -19.33 0.35 7.35
N ARG A 14 -20.30 0.98 6.69
CA ARG A 14 -21.06 0.43 5.55
C ARG A 14 -21.02 1.39 4.37
N PRO A 15 -19.94 1.36 3.56
CA PRO A 15 -19.88 2.16 2.35
C PRO A 15 -20.89 1.69 1.32
N ARG A 16 -21.56 2.64 0.65
CA ARG A 16 -22.36 2.40 -0.55
C ARG A 16 -21.68 3.03 -1.77
N LEU A 17 -21.77 2.36 -2.92
CA LEU A 17 -21.38 2.87 -4.23
C LEU A 17 -22.57 2.74 -5.17
N SER A 18 -22.86 3.77 -5.96
CA SER A 18 -23.79 3.59 -7.07
C SER A 18 -23.14 2.74 -8.16
N TRP A 19 -23.95 2.15 -9.03
CA TRP A 19 -23.44 1.36 -10.16
C TRP A 19 -22.58 2.23 -11.10
N ALA A 20 -23.00 3.47 -11.34
CA ALA A 20 -22.25 4.46 -12.10
C ALA A 20 -20.90 4.77 -11.44
N GLU A 21 -20.84 4.94 -10.12
CA GLU A 21 -19.58 5.16 -9.40
C GLU A 21 -18.64 3.95 -9.52
N ALA A 22 -19.15 2.73 -9.37
CA ALA A 22 -18.36 1.51 -9.54
C ALA A 22 -17.78 1.38 -10.97
N ARG A 23 -18.60 1.65 -12.00
CA ARG A 23 -18.17 1.64 -13.41
C ARG A 23 -17.16 2.73 -13.72
N GLY A 24 -17.37 3.95 -13.21
CA GLY A 24 -16.42 5.05 -13.32
C GLY A 24 -15.06 4.74 -12.66
N LEU A 25 -15.04 3.84 -11.68
CA LEU A 25 -13.83 3.32 -11.04
C LEU A 25 -13.22 2.10 -11.76
N GLY A 26 -13.74 1.74 -12.94
CA GLY A 26 -13.29 0.63 -13.78
C GLY A 26 -13.71 -0.76 -13.29
N ALA A 27 -14.75 -0.85 -12.46
CA ALA A 27 -15.26 -2.11 -11.92
C ALA A 27 -16.70 -2.39 -12.37
N SER A 28 -17.02 -3.67 -12.55
CA SER A 28 -18.39 -4.15 -12.81
C SER A 28 -19.12 -4.37 -11.48
N PRO A 29 -20.25 -3.70 -11.20
CA PRO A 29 -21.05 -3.94 -9.98
C PRO A 29 -21.42 -5.41 -9.78
N GLU A 30 -21.77 -6.09 -10.87
CA GLU A 30 -22.15 -7.49 -10.88
C GLU A 30 -20.98 -8.38 -10.46
N ASP A 31 -19.78 -8.12 -10.97
CA ASP A 31 -18.58 -8.85 -10.59
C ASP A 31 -18.24 -8.60 -9.11
N LEU A 32 -18.40 -7.36 -8.64
CA LEU A 32 -18.17 -7.02 -7.24
C LEU A 32 -19.13 -7.76 -6.31
N ILE A 33 -20.40 -7.91 -6.69
CA ILE A 33 -21.36 -8.73 -5.92
C ILE A 33 -20.94 -10.20 -5.97
N ALA A 34 -20.51 -10.70 -7.14
CA ALA A 34 -20.07 -12.09 -7.31
C ALA A 34 -18.84 -12.43 -6.47
N THR A 35 -17.96 -11.47 -6.16
CA THR A 35 -16.84 -11.69 -5.21
C THR A 35 -17.28 -11.96 -3.77
N GLY A 36 -18.53 -11.63 -3.41
CA GLY A 36 -19.03 -11.68 -2.05
C GLY A 36 -18.50 -10.57 -1.13
N TRP A 37 -17.73 -9.61 -1.66
CA TRP A 37 -17.28 -8.43 -0.91
C TRP A 37 -18.34 -7.32 -0.88
N PHE A 38 -19.22 -7.30 -1.88
CA PHE A 38 -20.33 -6.36 -1.99
C PHE A 38 -21.65 -7.12 -2.05
N THR A 39 -22.73 -6.45 -1.64
CA THR A 39 -24.10 -6.93 -1.74
C THR A 39 -24.95 -5.89 -2.44
N TYR A 40 -25.95 -6.32 -3.20
CA TYR A 40 -26.94 -5.42 -3.77
C TYR A 40 -27.68 -4.68 -2.64
N ALA A 41 -27.73 -3.36 -2.72
CA ALA A 41 -28.26 -2.47 -1.68
C ALA A 41 -29.53 -1.75 -2.12
N GLY A 42 -30.22 -2.29 -3.12
CA GLY A 42 -31.45 -1.73 -3.64
C GLY A 42 -31.24 -0.55 -4.59
N VAL A 43 -32.34 0.12 -4.85
CA VAL A 43 -32.42 1.33 -5.65
C VAL A 43 -32.67 2.49 -4.69
N ASP A 44 -31.92 3.56 -4.86
CA ASP A 44 -32.06 4.80 -4.09
C ASP A 44 -31.84 5.95 -5.08
N CYS A 45 -32.91 6.67 -5.37
CA CYS A 45 -32.90 7.75 -6.34
C CYS A 45 -33.89 8.86 -5.96
N GLU A 46 -33.50 10.10 -6.23
CA GLU A 46 -34.41 11.22 -6.27
C GLU A 46 -34.98 11.32 -7.68
N ALA A 47 -36.30 11.36 -7.81
CA ALA A 47 -36.93 11.57 -9.10
C ALA A 47 -36.65 13.02 -9.58
N PRO A 48 -36.34 13.23 -10.87
CA PRO A 48 -36.15 14.56 -11.43
C PRO A 48 -37.37 15.46 -11.17
N GLY A 49 -37.17 16.59 -10.49
CA GLY A 49 -38.26 17.52 -10.15
C GLY A 49 -39.08 17.12 -8.92
N CYS A 50 -38.60 16.20 -8.07
CA CYS A 50 -39.23 15.92 -6.79
C CYS A 50 -39.03 17.09 -5.81
N GLU A 51 -40.10 17.75 -5.40
CA GLU A 51 -40.07 18.83 -4.40
C GLU A 51 -40.42 18.36 -2.98
N CYS A 52 -41.03 17.17 -2.86
CA CYS A 52 -41.55 16.66 -1.58
C CYS A 52 -40.54 15.83 -0.79
N GLY A 53 -39.38 15.48 -1.39
CA GLY A 53 -38.31 14.72 -0.73
C GLY A 53 -38.71 13.31 -0.28
N VAL A 54 -39.79 12.75 -0.83
CA VAL A 54 -40.26 11.40 -0.47
C VAL A 54 -39.64 10.38 -1.43
N GLU A 55 -39.26 9.24 -0.88
CA GLU A 55 -38.74 8.11 -1.65
C GLU A 55 -39.78 7.68 -2.71
N PRO A 56 -39.43 7.73 -4.00
CA PRO A 56 -40.41 7.47 -5.05
C PRO A 56 -40.74 5.98 -5.12
N ASN A 57 -41.95 5.66 -5.57
CA ASN A 57 -42.33 4.29 -5.86
C ASN A 57 -41.62 3.83 -7.14
N ILE A 58 -40.95 2.68 -7.07
CA ILE A 58 -40.24 2.10 -8.21
C ILE A 58 -41.17 1.12 -8.91
N GLU A 59 -41.55 1.45 -10.13
CA GLU A 59 -42.42 0.60 -10.93
C GLU A 59 -41.58 -0.42 -11.71
N ALA A 60 -42.01 -1.70 -11.68
CA ALA A 60 -41.33 -2.78 -12.39
C ALA A 60 -41.45 -2.57 -13.91
N GLY A 61 -40.49 -1.85 -14.49
CA GLY A 61 -40.40 -1.60 -15.92
C GLY A 61 -39.00 -1.09 -16.26
N LEU A 62 -38.17 -1.97 -16.83
CA LEU A 62 -36.90 -1.58 -17.44
C LEU A 62 -37.18 -1.14 -18.88
N ARG A 63 -36.90 0.12 -19.19
CA ARG A 63 -36.83 0.60 -20.57
C ARG A 63 -35.41 1.06 -20.83
N ASP A 64 -34.70 0.44 -21.76
CA ASP A 64 -33.39 0.91 -22.25
C ASP A 64 -32.37 1.30 -21.16
N GLY A 65 -32.35 0.59 -20.01
CA GLY A 65 -31.44 0.90 -18.90
C GLY A 65 -31.93 1.97 -17.92
N GLU A 66 -33.20 2.35 -18.00
CA GLU A 66 -33.86 3.28 -17.08
C GLU A 66 -34.91 2.57 -16.21
N LEU A 67 -35.14 3.11 -15.01
CA LEU A 67 -36.16 2.70 -14.06
C LEU A 67 -37.31 3.71 -14.07
N ALA A 68 -38.55 3.22 -14.16
CA ALA A 68 -39.73 4.03 -13.98
C ALA A 68 -39.97 4.32 -12.50
N VAL A 69 -40.09 5.60 -12.14
CA VAL A 69 -40.38 6.04 -10.78
C VAL A 69 -41.61 6.95 -10.74
N SER A 70 -42.42 6.83 -9.69
CA SER A 70 -43.61 7.66 -9.46
C SER A 70 -43.61 8.27 -8.05
N CYS A 71 -44.17 9.47 -7.93
CA CYS A 71 -44.29 10.16 -6.64
C CYS A 71 -45.36 9.49 -5.79
N VAL A 72 -45.06 9.26 -4.51
CA VAL A 72 -46.00 8.68 -3.53
C VAL A 72 -46.73 9.74 -2.68
N ALA A 73 -46.36 11.02 -2.80
CA ALA A 73 -47.00 12.10 -2.06
C ALA A 73 -48.39 12.43 -2.64
N GLU A 74 -49.29 12.93 -1.79
CA GLU A 74 -50.59 13.44 -2.20
C GLU A 74 -50.74 14.92 -1.78
N PRO A 75 -50.89 15.86 -2.74
CA PRO A 75 -50.81 15.66 -4.18
C PRO A 75 -49.39 15.33 -4.66
N ALA A 76 -49.28 14.58 -5.75
CA ALA A 76 -48.00 14.21 -6.35
C ALA A 76 -47.25 15.44 -6.86
N CYS A 77 -45.96 15.56 -6.54
CA CYS A 77 -45.13 16.70 -6.97
C CYS A 77 -44.81 16.67 -8.47
N PHE A 78 -44.82 15.50 -9.11
CA PHE A 78 -44.74 15.34 -10.56
C PHE A 78 -45.79 14.35 -11.06
N ARG A 79 -46.26 14.57 -12.29
CA ARG A 79 -47.38 13.83 -12.87
C ARG A 79 -46.91 12.61 -13.64
N GLY A 80 -47.36 11.42 -13.24
CA GLY A 80 -47.10 10.17 -13.97
C GLY A 80 -45.76 9.54 -13.59
N ARG A 81 -45.03 9.02 -14.59
CA ARG A 81 -43.74 8.33 -14.43
C ARG A 81 -42.60 9.25 -14.84
N ALA A 82 -41.59 9.35 -14.00
CA ALA A 82 -40.27 9.81 -14.40
C ALA A 82 -39.37 8.61 -14.70
N TRP A 83 -38.34 8.81 -15.50
CA TRP A 83 -37.35 7.78 -15.84
C TRP A 83 -36.00 8.21 -15.29
N VAL A 84 -35.35 7.30 -14.57
CA VAL A 84 -34.03 7.54 -13.97
C VAL A 84 -33.07 6.48 -14.51
N ALA A 85 -31.85 6.88 -14.85
CA ALA A 85 -30.82 5.95 -15.28
C ALA A 85 -30.59 4.91 -14.17
N ARG A 86 -30.77 3.63 -14.50
CA ARG A 86 -30.64 2.52 -13.56
C ARG A 86 -29.28 2.53 -12.87
N GLU A 87 -28.24 2.88 -13.61
CA GLU A 87 -26.87 2.91 -13.09
C GLU A 87 -26.62 4.03 -12.06
N GLU A 88 -27.41 5.10 -12.08
CA GLU A 88 -27.33 6.16 -11.08
C GLU A 88 -28.18 5.82 -9.85
N ALA A 89 -29.27 5.06 -10.06
CA ALA A 89 -30.25 4.72 -9.05
C ALA A 89 -29.92 3.43 -8.27
N GLU A 90 -29.22 2.46 -8.86
CA GLU A 90 -28.87 1.21 -8.18
C GLU A 90 -27.58 1.33 -7.36
N TRP A 91 -27.58 0.70 -6.19
CA TRP A 91 -26.48 0.76 -5.24
C TRP A 91 -25.98 -0.63 -4.84
N ILE A 92 -24.69 -0.69 -4.55
CA ILE A 92 -24.05 -1.80 -3.87
C ILE A 92 -23.51 -1.33 -2.52
N GLU A 93 -23.61 -2.18 -1.50
CA GLU A 93 -23.09 -1.94 -0.15
C GLU A 93 -21.96 -2.93 0.15
N THR A 94 -21.01 -2.51 0.98
CA THR A 94 -20.04 -3.41 1.61
C THR A 94 -19.97 -3.13 3.11
N THR A 95 -19.26 -3.97 3.85
CA THR A 95 -18.96 -3.75 5.27
C THR A 95 -17.47 -3.54 5.44
N ALA A 96 -17.06 -2.77 6.46
CA ALA A 96 -15.65 -2.59 6.81
C ALA A 96 -14.91 -3.93 6.94
N GLY A 97 -15.53 -4.92 7.58
CA GLY A 97 -14.97 -6.27 7.69
C GLY A 97 -14.78 -6.95 6.33
N ALA A 98 -15.73 -6.82 5.39
CA ALA A 98 -15.56 -7.36 4.05
C ALA A 98 -14.43 -6.65 3.27
N VAL A 99 -14.34 -5.32 3.37
CA VAL A 99 -13.27 -4.53 2.77
C VAL A 99 -11.91 -4.95 3.30
N PHE A 100 -11.74 -5.02 4.63
CA PHE A 100 -10.47 -5.39 5.23
C PHE A 100 -10.09 -6.85 4.97
N ARG A 101 -11.06 -7.77 4.89
CA ARG A 101 -10.79 -9.15 4.44
C ARG A 101 -10.30 -9.19 2.99
N ALA A 102 -10.89 -8.39 2.10
CA ALA A 102 -10.46 -8.31 0.70
C ALA A 102 -9.04 -7.72 0.57
N LEU A 103 -8.72 -6.68 1.36
CA LEU A 103 -7.42 -6.02 1.35
C LEU A 103 -6.34 -6.79 2.13
N GLY A 104 -6.73 -7.67 3.05
CA GLY A 104 -5.84 -8.38 3.96
C GLY A 104 -4.66 -9.08 3.28
N PRO A 105 -4.88 -9.98 2.31
CA PRO A 105 -3.81 -10.70 1.62
C PRO A 105 -2.78 -9.79 0.96
N ALA A 106 -3.22 -8.72 0.29
CA ALA A 106 -2.34 -7.76 -0.36
C ALA A 106 -1.48 -6.96 0.63
N ASN A 107 -1.95 -6.83 1.87
CA ASN A 107 -1.24 -6.16 2.97
C ASN A 107 -0.49 -7.14 3.88
N GLY A 108 -0.45 -8.44 3.54
CA GLY A 108 0.23 -9.47 4.31
C GLY A 108 -0.42 -9.77 5.66
N LEU A 109 -1.72 -9.48 5.79
CA LEU A 109 -2.50 -9.74 6.98
C LEU A 109 -3.10 -11.15 6.92
N VAL A 110 -3.08 -11.81 8.07
CA VAL A 110 -3.90 -13.00 8.32
C VAL A 110 -5.09 -12.62 9.21
N PRO A 111 -6.16 -13.43 9.28
CA PRO A 111 -7.25 -13.18 10.21
C PRO A 111 -6.77 -12.98 11.64
N LEU A 112 -7.40 -12.05 12.36
CA LEU A 112 -7.17 -11.83 13.78
C LEU A 112 -8.19 -12.65 14.57
N ASP A 113 -7.73 -13.72 15.21
CA ASP A 113 -8.61 -14.66 15.95
C ASP A 113 -9.04 -14.13 17.33
N ALA A 114 -8.50 -12.98 17.75
CA ALA A 114 -8.84 -12.35 19.02
C ALA A 114 -10.19 -11.63 18.95
N ALA A 115 -10.97 -11.71 20.04
CA ALA A 115 -12.19 -10.94 20.19
C ALA A 115 -11.84 -9.44 20.33
N VAL A 116 -12.20 -8.65 19.31
CA VAL A 116 -11.99 -7.21 19.30
C VAL A 116 -13.29 -6.52 19.75
N PRO A 117 -13.29 -5.83 20.92
CA PRO A 117 -14.48 -5.14 21.41
C PRO A 117 -14.80 -3.90 20.55
N ARG A 118 -16.10 -3.56 20.47
CA ARG A 118 -16.52 -2.26 19.95
C ARG A 118 -15.89 -1.14 20.79
N PRO A 119 -15.52 0.00 20.19
CA PRO A 119 -15.82 0.45 18.82
C PRO A 119 -14.79 0.01 17.75
N PHE A 120 -13.88 -0.92 18.08
CA PHE A 120 -12.87 -1.37 17.14
C PHE A 120 -13.42 -2.45 16.19
N VAL A 121 -12.94 -2.42 14.95
CA VAL A 121 -13.20 -3.44 13.94
C VAL A 121 -11.89 -4.20 13.68
N PRO A 122 -11.87 -5.54 13.73
CA PRO A 122 -10.67 -6.30 13.42
C PRO A 122 -10.32 -6.16 11.94
N VAL A 123 -9.06 -5.83 11.65
CA VAL A 123 -8.53 -5.74 10.29
C VAL A 123 -7.69 -6.98 9.98
N GLY A 124 -6.82 -7.39 10.91
CA GLY A 124 -6.04 -8.61 10.79
C GLY A 124 -4.84 -8.64 11.73
N LEU A 125 -4.01 -9.68 11.59
CA LEU A 125 -2.75 -9.85 12.28
C LEU A 125 -1.60 -9.78 11.26
N LEU A 126 -0.60 -8.94 11.54
CA LEU A 126 0.60 -8.81 10.75
C LEU A 126 1.78 -9.47 11.49
N ARG A 127 2.44 -10.43 10.84
CA ARG A 127 3.66 -11.07 11.37
C ARG A 127 4.88 -10.59 10.59
N ARG A 128 5.60 -9.61 11.15
CA ARG A 128 6.73 -8.93 10.51
C ARG A 128 7.76 -8.54 11.58
N ARG A 129 9.05 -8.57 11.24
CA ARG A 129 10.14 -8.10 12.12
C ARG A 129 10.18 -8.80 13.50
N GLY A 130 9.76 -10.07 13.55
CA GLY A 130 9.62 -10.81 14.80
C GLY A 130 8.46 -10.35 15.71
N LEU A 131 7.61 -9.44 15.23
CA LEU A 131 6.45 -8.93 15.95
C LEU A 131 5.16 -9.60 15.46
N GLU A 132 4.30 -9.95 16.41
CA GLU A 132 2.87 -10.16 16.15
C GLU A 132 2.15 -8.83 16.38
N VAL A 133 1.71 -8.21 15.28
CA VAL A 133 1.10 -6.88 15.30
C VAL A 133 -0.37 -7.01 14.99
N ALA A 134 -1.22 -6.78 15.99
CA ALA A 134 -2.65 -6.70 15.76
C ALA A 134 -2.98 -5.41 15.01
N VAL A 135 -3.80 -5.50 13.96
CA VAL A 135 -4.28 -4.36 13.19
C VAL A 135 -5.78 -4.26 13.38
N VAL A 136 -6.22 -3.10 13.85
CA VAL A 136 -7.64 -2.79 14.07
C VAL A 136 -7.97 -1.46 13.43
N TRP A 137 -9.25 -1.23 13.21
CA TRP A 137 -9.77 0.02 12.68
C TRP A 137 -10.75 0.65 13.68
N LEU A 138 -10.64 1.97 13.84
CA LEU A 138 -11.52 2.78 14.65
C LEU A 138 -12.25 3.78 13.74
N CYS A 139 -13.53 3.51 13.46
CA CYS A 139 -14.31 4.23 12.45
C CYS A 139 -14.49 5.72 12.76
N ARG A 140 -14.69 6.06 14.04
CA ARG A 140 -15.02 7.42 14.45
C ARG A 140 -14.07 7.91 15.52
N ARG A 141 -13.92 9.23 15.58
CA ARG A 141 -13.24 9.88 16.69
C ARG A 141 -14.02 9.63 17.97
N VAL A 142 -13.46 8.80 18.85
CA VAL A 142 -14.00 8.53 20.18
C VAL A 142 -13.19 9.35 21.17
N ALA A 143 -13.89 10.05 22.08
CA ALA A 143 -13.23 10.76 23.16
C ALA A 143 -12.42 9.76 24.00
N GLY A 144 -11.14 10.07 24.24
CA GLY A 144 -10.23 9.15 24.95
C GLY A 144 -9.80 7.92 24.14
N ALA A 145 -9.74 8.03 22.81
CA ALA A 145 -9.26 6.96 21.92
C ALA A 145 -7.91 6.39 22.37
N GLU A 146 -7.00 7.22 22.91
CA GLU A 146 -5.71 6.77 23.42
C GLU A 146 -5.85 5.76 24.56
N LEU A 147 -6.77 6.01 25.50
CA LEU A 147 -7.05 5.09 26.60
C LEU A 147 -7.68 3.79 26.11
N LEU A 148 -8.59 3.87 25.14
CA LEU A 148 -9.18 2.70 24.51
C LEU A 148 -8.14 1.84 23.79
N CYS A 149 -7.21 2.46 23.06
CA CYS A 149 -6.12 1.76 22.38
C CYS A 149 -5.18 1.07 23.37
N ARG A 150 -4.82 1.73 24.48
CA ARG A 150 -4.03 1.13 25.56
C ARG A 150 -4.74 -0.07 26.19
N GLY A 151 -6.03 0.09 26.50
CA GLY A 151 -6.87 -0.98 27.03
C GLY A 151 -6.91 -2.16 26.06
N LEU A 152 -7.17 -1.90 24.78
CA LEU A 152 -7.18 -2.94 23.75
C LEU A 152 -5.81 -3.63 23.61
N LYS A 153 -4.71 -2.89 23.58
CA LYS A 153 -3.35 -3.45 23.49
C LYS A 153 -3.01 -4.38 24.66
N SER A 154 -3.57 -4.13 25.84
CA SER A 154 -3.40 -5.01 27.02
C SER A 154 -4.24 -6.29 26.94
N GLN A 155 -5.38 -6.23 26.25
CA GLN A 155 -6.28 -7.38 26.05
C GLN A 155 -5.81 -8.28 24.90
N LEU A 156 -5.31 -7.67 23.83
CA LEU A 156 -4.74 -8.39 22.70
C LEU A 156 -3.37 -8.91 23.11
N LEU A 157 -3.21 -10.23 23.20
CA LEU A 157 -1.92 -10.91 23.46
C LEU A 157 -0.85 -10.69 22.36
N ALA A 158 -1.10 -9.78 21.43
CA ALA A 158 -0.17 -9.38 20.39
C ALA A 158 0.99 -8.53 20.95
N SER A 159 2.17 -8.62 20.34
CA SER A 159 3.37 -7.87 20.73
C SER A 159 3.21 -6.35 20.52
N ALA A 160 2.45 -5.95 19.49
CA ALA A 160 2.19 -4.56 19.14
C ALA A 160 0.78 -4.36 18.59
N LEU A 161 0.32 -3.11 18.54
CA LEU A 161 -0.98 -2.72 18.02
C LEU A 161 -0.83 -1.61 16.98
N VAL A 162 -1.49 -1.78 15.83
CA VAL A 162 -1.69 -0.73 14.84
C VAL A 162 -3.17 -0.39 14.78
N VAL A 163 -3.48 0.89 14.94
CA VAL A 163 -4.85 1.41 14.91
C VAL A 163 -5.02 2.29 13.69
N LEU A 164 -5.80 1.81 12.72
CA LEU A 164 -6.23 2.62 11.59
C LEU A 164 -7.34 3.56 12.08
N VAL A 165 -7.20 4.86 11.83
CA VAL A 165 -8.18 5.88 12.22
C VAL A 165 -8.65 6.68 11.01
N ALA A 166 -9.85 7.24 11.06
CA ALA A 166 -10.36 8.09 9.97
C ALA A 166 -9.67 9.46 9.89
N ASP A 167 -9.37 10.03 11.06
CA ASP A 167 -8.89 11.41 11.22
C ASP A 167 -7.42 11.45 11.65
N ALA A 168 -6.98 12.61 12.15
CA ALA A 168 -5.64 12.82 12.70
C ALA A 168 -5.29 11.72 13.74
N PRO A 169 -4.18 10.99 13.53
CA PRO A 169 -3.82 9.88 14.41
C PRO A 169 -3.39 10.37 15.79
N PRO A 170 -3.87 9.74 16.88
CA PRO A 170 -3.32 9.98 18.21
C PRO A 170 -1.85 9.57 18.26
N VAL A 171 -1.08 10.24 19.10
CA VAL A 171 0.34 9.98 19.28
C VAL A 171 0.55 9.09 20.51
N PHE A 172 1.35 8.05 20.34
CA PHE A 172 1.76 7.14 21.39
C PHE A 172 3.28 7.20 21.55
N THR A 173 3.75 6.85 22.74
CA THR A 173 5.17 6.68 23.04
C THR A 173 5.65 5.32 22.50
N PRO A 174 6.93 5.19 22.10
CA PRO A 174 7.47 3.93 21.56
C PRO A 174 7.31 2.73 22.50
N ASP A 175 7.38 2.96 23.81
CA ASP A 175 7.28 1.91 24.84
C ASP A 175 5.89 1.27 24.90
N GLU A 176 4.85 2.00 24.45
CA GLU A 176 3.48 1.47 24.42
C GLU A 176 3.30 0.41 23.33
N ARG A 177 4.18 0.36 22.33
CA ARG A 177 4.06 -0.52 21.16
C ARG A 177 2.70 -0.38 20.46
N ILE A 178 2.20 0.85 20.41
CA ILE A 178 0.97 1.25 19.71
C ILE A 178 1.35 2.29 18.65
N VAL A 179 0.86 2.13 17.43
CA VAL A 179 0.96 3.18 16.39
C VAL A 179 -0.42 3.39 15.77
N ALA A 180 -0.84 4.65 15.65
CA ALA A 180 -2.02 5.00 14.87
C ALA A 180 -1.63 5.50 13.48
N LEU A 181 -2.38 5.08 12.47
CA LEU A 181 -2.24 5.55 11.09
C LEU A 181 -3.58 6.07 10.58
N GLN A 182 -3.54 7.12 9.77
CA GLN A 182 -4.73 7.58 9.08
C GLN A 182 -5.07 6.64 7.91
N LEU A 183 -6.31 6.17 7.87
CA LEU A 183 -6.83 5.33 6.80
C LEU A 183 -6.91 6.15 5.51
N GLY A 184 -6.46 5.59 4.39
CA GLY A 184 -6.57 6.24 3.07
C GLY A 184 -5.44 7.20 2.73
N GLU A 185 -4.42 7.36 3.58
CA GLU A 185 -3.18 8.09 3.23
C GLU A 185 -2.37 7.31 2.17
N ALA A 186 -2.50 5.99 2.14
CA ALA A 186 -1.83 5.12 1.18
C ALA A 186 -2.61 5.03 -0.14
N THR A 187 -1.88 4.82 -1.25
CA THR A 187 -2.46 4.74 -2.59
C THR A 187 -3.01 3.35 -2.90
N GLY A 188 -4.16 3.31 -3.59
CA GLY A 188 -4.76 2.07 -4.08
C GLY A 188 -5.31 1.16 -2.98
N ALA A 189 -4.81 -0.07 -2.91
CA ALA A 189 -5.27 -1.14 -1.99
C ALA A 189 -4.38 -1.31 -0.75
N GLN A 190 -3.40 -0.42 -0.56
CA GLN A 190 -2.45 -0.47 0.54
C GLN A 190 -3.04 0.22 1.78
N LEU A 191 -2.76 -0.34 2.97
CA LEU A 191 -3.17 0.22 4.26
C LEU A 191 -2.04 1.02 4.94
N GLY A 192 -0.88 1.18 4.29
CA GLY A 192 0.25 1.95 4.83
C GLY A 192 0.98 1.29 6.00
N LEU A 193 0.77 0.00 6.26
CA LEU A 193 1.29 -0.72 7.44
C LEU A 193 2.82 -0.68 7.59
N VAL A 194 3.55 -0.52 6.49
CA VAL A 194 5.01 -0.37 6.52
C VAL A 194 5.43 0.83 7.38
N ARG A 195 4.70 1.95 7.31
CA ARG A 195 4.98 3.14 8.14
C ARG A 195 4.71 2.86 9.61
N ALA A 196 3.67 2.08 9.92
CA ALA A 196 3.41 1.69 11.30
C ALA A 196 4.53 0.81 11.88
N LEU A 197 5.08 -0.12 11.08
CA LEU A 197 6.21 -0.94 11.53
C LEU A 197 7.45 -0.09 11.84
N ASP A 198 7.68 1.00 11.10
CA ASP A 198 8.80 1.91 11.39
C ASP A 198 8.55 2.73 12.67
N GLY A 199 7.30 3.10 12.95
CA GLY A 199 6.93 3.72 14.23
C GLY A 199 7.09 2.77 15.43
N LEU A 200 6.82 1.48 15.24
CA LEU A 200 6.95 0.44 16.27
C LEU A 200 8.40 0.05 16.56
N ASP A 201 9.28 0.14 15.57
CA ASP A 201 10.71 -0.15 15.70
C ASP A 201 11.56 0.88 14.94
N PRO A 202 11.75 2.08 15.54
CA PRO A 202 12.59 3.12 14.97
C PRO A 202 14.02 2.61 14.75
N GLY A 203 14.53 2.73 13.53
CA GLY A 203 15.88 2.30 13.17
C GLY A 203 16.01 0.85 12.69
N TYR A 204 14.90 0.08 12.65
CA TYR A 204 14.91 -1.29 12.09
C TYR A 204 15.56 -1.34 10.71
N ARG A 205 15.22 -0.42 9.82
CA ARG A 205 15.72 -0.41 8.44
C ARG A 205 17.23 -0.19 8.37
N ALA A 206 17.76 0.69 9.22
CA ALA A 206 19.19 0.94 9.32
C ALA A 206 19.91 -0.33 9.81
N ARG A 207 19.38 -0.99 10.85
CA ARG A 207 19.93 -2.26 11.35
C ARG A 207 19.84 -3.37 10.31
N ALA A 208 18.69 -3.56 9.65
CA ALA A 208 18.49 -4.59 8.62
C ALA A 208 19.34 -4.37 7.36
N SER A 209 19.74 -3.12 7.10
CA SER A 209 20.67 -2.78 6.02
C SER A 209 22.13 -2.89 6.44
N SER A 210 22.41 -2.95 7.75
CA SER A 210 23.78 -3.06 8.27
C SER A 210 24.38 -4.45 8.04
N ARG A 211 25.70 -4.55 8.15
CA ARG A 211 26.40 -5.85 8.16
C ARG A 211 26.26 -6.59 9.49
N GLU A 212 25.87 -5.88 10.55
CA GLU A 212 25.86 -6.38 11.92
C GLU A 212 24.65 -7.29 12.19
N HIS A 213 23.58 -7.10 11.41
CA HIS A 213 22.32 -7.84 11.57
C HIS A 213 21.83 -8.47 10.25
N PRO A 214 22.60 -9.38 9.64
CA PRO A 214 22.24 -10.02 8.36
C PRO A 214 20.99 -10.91 8.44
N GLU A 215 20.58 -11.32 9.64
CA GLU A 215 19.39 -12.11 9.93
C GLU A 215 18.09 -11.32 9.80
N LEU A 216 18.13 -9.99 9.89
CA LEU A 216 16.93 -9.15 9.82
C LEU A 216 16.36 -9.12 8.40
N ASP A 217 15.03 -9.11 8.34
CA ASP A 217 14.29 -9.12 7.09
C ASP A 217 14.29 -7.75 6.40
N LEU A 218 14.52 -7.75 5.09
CA LEU A 218 14.34 -6.59 4.21
C LEU A 218 12.88 -6.46 3.76
N ASP A 219 11.96 -6.36 4.72
CA ASP A 219 10.52 -6.33 4.44
C ASP A 219 10.04 -5.08 3.68
N PHE A 220 10.86 -4.04 3.65
CA PHE A 220 10.67 -2.77 2.96
C PHE A 220 11.33 -2.72 1.56
N VAL A 221 11.82 -3.87 1.07
CA VAL A 221 12.49 -3.98 -0.23
C VAL A 221 11.68 -4.87 -1.17
N HIS A 222 11.19 -4.27 -2.25
CA HIS A 222 10.48 -4.96 -3.32
C HIS A 222 11.34 -4.97 -4.57
N ILE A 223 11.69 -6.16 -5.05
CA ILE A 223 12.44 -6.33 -6.30
C ILE A 223 11.45 -6.70 -7.40
N GLY A 224 11.33 -5.83 -8.40
CA GLY A 224 10.61 -6.08 -9.63
C GLY A 224 11.56 -6.51 -10.73
N PHE A 225 11.09 -7.42 -11.58
CA PHE A 225 11.80 -7.84 -12.79
C PHE A 225 10.89 -7.56 -13.98
N SER A 226 11.44 -6.94 -15.01
CA SER A 226 10.73 -6.72 -16.28
C SER A 226 11.69 -6.84 -17.45
N THR A 227 11.15 -7.15 -18.62
CA THR A 227 11.92 -7.24 -19.86
C THR A 227 11.42 -6.15 -20.80
N ARG A 228 12.35 -5.33 -21.29
CA ARG A 228 12.12 -4.39 -22.40
C ARG A 228 12.80 -4.96 -23.65
N PRO A 229 12.38 -4.55 -24.87
CA PRO A 229 12.97 -5.06 -26.11
C PRO A 229 14.51 -4.99 -26.15
N GLU A 230 15.10 -4.00 -25.48
CA GLU A 230 16.53 -3.74 -25.50
C GLU A 230 17.29 -4.29 -24.29
N ARG A 231 16.64 -4.59 -23.16
CA ARG A 231 17.30 -5.03 -21.93
C ARG A 231 16.36 -5.61 -20.88
N HIS A 232 16.93 -6.37 -19.95
CA HIS A 232 16.28 -6.69 -18.69
C HIS A 232 16.39 -5.51 -17.71
N VAL A 233 15.31 -5.25 -16.98
CA VAL A 233 15.19 -4.15 -16.02
C VAL A 233 14.86 -4.73 -14.65
N VAL A 234 15.74 -4.45 -13.69
CA VAL A 234 15.46 -4.65 -12.26
C VAL A 234 14.92 -3.35 -11.71
N THR A 235 13.82 -3.42 -10.97
CA THR A 235 13.35 -2.30 -10.16
C THR A 235 13.47 -2.63 -8.68
N ILE A 236 13.88 -1.65 -7.87
CA ILE A 236 13.89 -1.73 -6.41
C ILE A 236 12.90 -0.68 -5.91
N ASN A 237 11.86 -1.12 -5.21
CA ASN A 237 10.74 -0.28 -4.76
C ASN A 237 10.11 0.56 -5.89
N GLY A 238 10.05 -0.01 -7.10
CA GLY A 238 9.49 0.65 -8.28
C GLY A 238 10.51 1.49 -9.09
N HIS A 239 11.74 1.64 -8.61
CA HIS A 239 12.78 2.42 -9.28
C HIS A 239 13.75 1.54 -10.06
N GLU A 240 14.01 1.86 -11.32
CA GLU A 240 15.00 1.14 -12.15
C GLU A 240 16.38 1.19 -11.48
N PHE A 241 16.95 0.02 -11.23
CA PHE A 241 18.28 -0.15 -10.68
C PHE A 241 19.27 -0.43 -11.81
N ASP A 242 20.14 0.54 -12.06
CA ASP A 242 21.05 0.55 -13.21
C ASP A 242 22.24 -0.41 -13.07
N GLY A 243 22.50 -0.95 -11.88
CA GLY A 243 23.67 -1.79 -11.59
C GLY A 243 23.74 -3.10 -12.38
N PHE A 244 22.64 -3.54 -13.02
CA PHE A 244 22.61 -4.73 -13.87
C PHE A 244 22.64 -4.44 -15.37
N LYS A 245 22.64 -3.17 -15.79
CA LYS A 245 22.66 -2.79 -17.22
C LYS A 245 23.89 -3.31 -17.98
N GLN A 246 24.98 -3.63 -17.28
CA GLN A 246 26.25 -4.04 -17.88
C GLN A 246 26.60 -5.51 -17.66
N SER A 247 25.75 -6.31 -17.01
CA SER A 247 26.09 -7.72 -16.70
C SER A 247 24.87 -8.63 -16.53
N ASP A 248 24.56 -9.36 -17.59
CA ASP A 248 23.54 -10.43 -17.58
C ASP A 248 23.87 -11.54 -16.57
N VAL A 249 25.15 -11.75 -16.28
CA VAL A 249 25.62 -12.72 -15.27
C VAL A 249 25.19 -12.31 -13.87
N LEU A 250 25.34 -11.03 -13.50
CA LEU A 250 24.90 -10.54 -12.20
C LEU A 250 23.36 -10.54 -12.08
N PHE A 251 22.67 -10.23 -13.18
CA PHE A 251 21.21 -10.33 -13.26
C PHE A 251 20.72 -11.77 -13.06
N THR A 252 21.33 -12.73 -13.74
CA THR A 252 21.02 -14.16 -13.60
C THR A 252 21.29 -14.67 -12.18
N GLN A 253 22.40 -14.24 -11.56
CA GLN A 253 22.70 -14.57 -10.16
C GLN A 253 21.64 -14.02 -9.19
N LEU A 254 21.17 -12.79 -9.42
CA LEU A 254 20.10 -12.21 -8.62
C LEU A 254 18.79 -13.00 -8.78
N LEU A 255 18.44 -13.40 -10.01
CA LEU A 255 17.27 -14.24 -10.27
C LEU A 255 17.36 -15.59 -9.55
N MET A 256 18.54 -16.24 -9.56
CA MET A 256 18.76 -17.47 -8.82
C MET A 256 18.62 -17.29 -7.31
N LEU A 257 19.16 -16.20 -6.74
CA LEU A 257 18.99 -15.87 -5.31
C LEU A 257 17.51 -15.65 -4.98
N ALA A 258 16.79 -14.91 -5.82
CA ALA A 258 15.38 -14.63 -5.66
C ALA A 258 14.53 -15.91 -5.74
N ALA A 259 14.80 -16.78 -6.71
CA ALA A 259 14.12 -18.07 -6.87
C ALA A 259 14.40 -19.01 -5.67
N SER A 260 15.65 -19.08 -5.23
CA SER A 260 16.07 -19.84 -4.05
C SER A 260 15.37 -19.33 -2.77
N ARG A 261 15.23 -18.00 -2.61
CA ARG A 261 14.48 -17.39 -1.49
C ARG A 261 12.98 -17.69 -1.58
N LYS A 262 12.39 -17.63 -2.77
CA LYS A 262 10.96 -17.97 -2.98
C LYS A 262 10.64 -19.41 -2.55
N ALA A 263 11.58 -20.33 -2.72
CA ALA A 263 11.43 -21.74 -2.34
C ALA A 263 11.83 -22.04 -0.88
N GLY A 264 12.48 -21.11 -0.16
CA GLY A 264 13.00 -21.32 1.19
C GLY A 264 12.20 -20.62 2.30
N ARG A 265 12.58 -20.89 3.57
CA ARG A 265 12.12 -20.09 4.72
C ARG A 265 12.61 -18.65 4.58
N ARG A 266 11.82 -17.69 5.08
CA ARG A 266 12.03 -16.23 4.98
C ARG A 266 13.22 -15.80 5.85
N ASP A 267 14.43 -16.15 5.43
CA ASP A 267 15.64 -15.92 6.23
C ASP A 267 16.50 -14.85 5.53
N GLY A 268 16.49 -13.61 6.06
CA GLY A 268 17.53 -12.56 5.93
C GLY A 268 18.28 -12.39 4.59
N TRP A 269 19.52 -11.90 4.64
CA TRP A 269 20.39 -11.84 3.46
C TRP A 269 20.94 -13.23 3.11
N ARG A 270 20.73 -13.72 1.87
CA ARG A 270 21.43 -14.92 1.38
C ARG A 270 22.76 -14.53 0.73
N SER A 271 23.85 -15.08 1.26
CA SER A 271 25.18 -14.87 0.68
C SER A 271 25.27 -15.47 -0.72
N LYS A 272 25.91 -14.74 -1.64
CA LYS A 272 26.29 -15.25 -2.97
C LYS A 272 27.06 -16.57 -2.89
N ALA A 273 27.86 -16.76 -1.83
CA ALA A 273 28.62 -18.00 -1.61
C ALA A 273 27.70 -19.24 -1.49
N ALA A 274 26.46 -19.08 -1.00
CA ALA A 274 25.50 -20.17 -0.87
C ALA A 274 24.98 -20.68 -2.22
N LEU A 275 25.04 -19.86 -3.29
CA LEU A 275 24.78 -20.32 -4.67
C LEU A 275 26.04 -20.84 -5.37
N VAL A 276 27.22 -20.34 -4.98
CA VAL A 276 28.52 -20.73 -5.58
C VAL A 276 28.96 -22.13 -5.13
N ALA A 277 28.34 -22.71 -4.10
CA ALA A 277 28.54 -24.13 -3.79
C ALA A 277 28.20 -25.06 -4.97
N ASP A 278 27.33 -24.64 -5.90
CA ASP A 278 27.02 -25.37 -7.14
C ASP A 278 27.93 -25.01 -8.33
N PHE A 279 28.75 -23.96 -8.24
CA PHE A 279 29.69 -23.58 -9.30
C PHE A 279 31.10 -23.50 -8.72
N ALA A 280 31.87 -24.59 -8.92
CA ALA A 280 33.19 -24.88 -8.35
C ALA A 280 34.35 -23.91 -8.69
N ALA A 281 34.14 -22.60 -8.73
CA ALA A 281 35.17 -21.59 -8.88
C ALA A 281 34.98 -20.47 -7.85
N ARG A 282 35.88 -20.40 -6.85
CA ARG A 282 35.99 -19.24 -5.96
C ARG A 282 36.29 -18.00 -6.83
N PRO A 283 35.45 -16.95 -6.82
CA PRO A 283 35.76 -15.74 -7.57
C PRO A 283 37.04 -15.09 -7.02
N GLY A 284 37.90 -14.59 -7.92
CA GLY A 284 39.11 -13.86 -7.55
C GLY A 284 38.81 -12.60 -6.73
N GLU A 285 39.80 -12.19 -5.93
CA GLU A 285 39.74 -11.14 -4.91
C GLU A 285 39.24 -9.77 -5.43
N THR A 286 39.54 -9.46 -6.70
CA THR A 286 39.12 -8.22 -7.36
C THR A 286 37.63 -8.19 -7.75
N SER A 287 37.05 -9.34 -8.09
CA SER A 287 35.62 -9.49 -8.39
C SER A 287 34.78 -9.44 -7.11
N LEU A 288 35.34 -9.90 -5.99
CA LEU A 288 34.75 -9.73 -4.66
C LEU A 288 34.69 -8.24 -4.30
N ALA A 289 35.76 -7.47 -4.51
CA ALA A 289 35.79 -6.05 -4.18
C ALA A 289 34.71 -5.20 -4.90
N LYS A 290 34.47 -5.45 -6.21
CA LYS A 290 33.41 -4.74 -6.96
C LYS A 290 32.01 -5.12 -6.50
N GLY A 291 31.77 -6.42 -6.23
CA GLY A 291 30.51 -6.90 -5.66
C GLY A 291 30.25 -6.33 -4.27
N THR A 292 31.29 -6.23 -3.44
CA THR A 292 31.21 -5.62 -2.10
C THR A 292 30.85 -4.14 -2.19
N ARG A 293 31.41 -3.38 -3.15
CA ARG A 293 31.09 -1.96 -3.32
C ARG A 293 29.65 -1.73 -3.82
N ALA A 294 29.18 -2.56 -4.76
CA ALA A 294 27.79 -2.50 -5.22
C ALA A 294 26.79 -2.85 -4.11
N LEU A 295 27.10 -3.86 -3.30
CA LEU A 295 26.31 -4.21 -2.11
C LEU A 295 26.34 -3.10 -1.05
N GLU A 296 27.47 -2.42 -0.87
CA GLU A 296 27.58 -1.31 0.07
C GLU A 296 26.74 -0.10 -0.37
N ASN A 297 26.80 0.25 -1.66
CA ASN A 297 25.95 1.30 -2.23
C ASN A 297 24.46 0.95 -2.05
N LEU A 298 24.08 -0.30 -2.35
CA LEU A 298 22.71 -0.78 -2.15
C LEU A 298 22.28 -0.67 -0.67
N ARG A 299 23.14 -1.03 0.29
CA ARG A 299 22.84 -0.91 1.72
C ARG A 299 22.61 0.53 2.16
N VAL A 300 23.44 1.46 1.68
CA VAL A 300 23.27 2.90 1.92
C VAL A 300 21.93 3.38 1.35
N GLU A 301 21.62 3.03 0.10
CA GLU A 301 20.37 3.38 -0.56
C GLU A 301 19.15 2.84 0.20
N LEU A 302 19.18 1.57 0.62
CA LEU A 302 18.10 0.91 1.35
C LEU A 302 17.86 1.50 2.75
N SER A 303 18.92 1.94 3.44
CA SER A 303 18.82 2.54 4.78
C SER A 303 18.07 3.87 4.81
N SER A 304 17.98 4.55 3.67
CA SER A 304 17.44 5.92 3.52
C SER A 304 16.00 5.98 2.99
N ALA A 305 15.37 4.83 2.72
CA ALA A 305 14.22 4.76 1.83
C ALA A 305 12.91 5.35 2.41
N ASN A 306 12.69 6.63 2.16
CA ASN A 306 11.42 7.17 1.71
C ASN A 306 11.74 7.97 0.44
N VAL A 307 11.79 7.33 -0.74
CA VAL A 307 12.34 7.98 -1.94
C VAL A 307 11.42 7.79 -3.15
N PRO A 308 10.55 8.76 -3.45
CA PRO A 308 10.36 9.22 -4.82
C PRO A 308 11.72 9.76 -5.27
N THR A 309 12.34 9.12 -6.27
CA THR A 309 13.70 9.38 -6.78
C THR A 309 14.28 10.72 -6.37
N LEU A 310 15.39 10.71 -5.61
CA LEU A 310 16.43 11.74 -5.67
C LEU A 310 15.87 13.17 -5.75
N MET A 311 15.50 13.78 -4.61
CA MET A 311 15.30 15.23 -4.61
C MET A 311 16.58 15.89 -5.15
N ASN A 312 16.38 16.59 -6.25
CA ASN A 312 17.37 17.27 -7.06
C ASN A 312 18.28 18.17 -6.21
N SER A 313 19.60 17.94 -6.30
CA SER A 313 20.55 19.03 -6.58
C SER A 313 21.92 18.49 -7.00
N THR A 314 22.16 18.53 -8.31
CA THR A 314 23.35 19.12 -8.94
C THR A 314 24.75 18.69 -8.47
N ARG A 315 25.39 17.86 -9.30
CA ARG A 315 26.74 18.15 -9.82
C ARG A 315 26.98 17.49 -11.18
N SER A 316 26.39 18.07 -12.22
CA SER A 316 27.03 18.13 -13.53
C SER A 316 26.66 19.45 -14.17
N SER A 317 27.52 20.45 -13.95
CA SER A 317 27.72 21.49 -14.94
C SER A 317 29.18 21.39 -15.37
N ARG A 318 29.38 21.41 -16.69
CA ARG A 318 30.63 21.54 -17.44
C ARG A 318 31.29 20.22 -17.84
N SER A 319 31.02 19.80 -19.07
CA SER A 319 32.03 19.89 -20.13
C SER A 319 31.45 19.56 -21.50
N SER A 320 31.18 20.59 -22.31
CA SER A 320 31.59 20.64 -23.72
C SER A 320 31.25 22.02 -24.30
N ALA A 321 32.24 22.91 -24.32
CA ALA A 321 32.61 23.68 -25.50
C ALA A 321 33.81 24.61 -25.20
N ALA A 322 34.85 24.44 -26.02
CA ALA A 322 35.85 25.43 -26.45
C ALA A 322 36.90 25.96 -25.45
N LEU A 323 38.13 25.47 -25.65
CA LEU A 323 39.31 26.26 -26.05
C LEU A 323 39.39 27.71 -25.53
N ALA A 324 40.36 27.99 -24.66
CA ALA A 324 41.49 28.91 -24.91
C ALA A 324 42.10 29.40 -23.59
N ASN A 325 43.43 29.52 -23.62
CA ASN A 325 44.29 30.23 -22.67
C ASN A 325 44.58 29.56 -21.31
N CYS A 326 45.48 28.59 -21.39
CA CYS A 326 46.59 28.50 -20.46
C CYS A 326 47.44 29.78 -20.52
N GLY A 327 47.56 30.49 -19.40
CA GLY A 327 48.72 31.30 -19.04
C GLY A 327 48.96 31.05 -17.54
N TRP A 328 49.71 30.00 -17.15
CA TRP A 328 51.18 29.95 -16.93
C TRP A 328 51.64 30.82 -15.73
N PRO A 329 52.75 30.48 -15.03
CA PRO A 329 52.73 29.93 -13.67
C PRO A 329 53.38 30.85 -12.60
N PHE A 330 53.36 30.39 -11.34
CA PHE A 330 54.38 30.59 -10.29
C PHE A 330 55.81 30.84 -10.89
N LEU A 331 56.65 31.83 -10.50
CA LEU A 331 57.24 32.23 -9.20
C LEU A 331 58.08 33.57 -9.39
N PRO A 332 58.71 34.16 -8.34
CA PRO A 332 59.07 35.59 -8.23
C PRO A 332 60.53 35.96 -8.56
N ARG A 333 60.81 37.29 -8.51
CA ARG A 333 62.08 38.03 -8.26
C ARG A 333 63.35 37.16 -8.30
N THR A 334 64.25 37.35 -9.26
CA THR A 334 65.18 38.49 -9.44
C THR A 334 65.73 38.48 -10.86
#